data_AF-A0A1K1RLF8-F1
#
_entry.id   AF-A0A1K1RLF8-F1
#
_cell.length_a   1.000
_cell.length_b   1.000
_cell.length_c   1.000
_cell.angle_alpha   90.00
_cell.angle_beta   90.00
_cell.angle_gamma   90.00
#
_symmetry.space_group_name_H-M   'P 1'
#
loop_
_entity.id
_entity.type
_entity.pdbx_description
1 polymer ?
#
loop_
_entity_poly.entity_id
_entity_poly.type
_entity_poly.pdbx_seq_one_letter_code
_entity_poly.pdbx_strand_id
1 'polypeptide(L)'
;MSTDFIAGLSQSLLNNASESIFPTIAPKLSDTANIPDANASLTWSVSAPPTFSLAASGSGQTFMVSMPVELSVTVAGGDPTNSTVGANASARATVDGNGVVRLSVTDINFVTDDPFVNEILDALKSDIASRVNSLISAIAIPLGPVNGITFAGYALLIDGGNAYAAGGLFSPVAISQKQPPSNGGFNLVLTEPLIQQVVANLWWSTVQKTYSASGAVVHLNSYSASVNNGNLTLTLNLSGSYSLGPADWDISISPVTATLQVMVDAQRNIRINGGSVSRPSVNITPSNFWAWMATLGGGVISSITLAILNDVVGGQIQETIQGQLAQNLLQIPDLSGNFEGFTLQVTPENLNITGVGNQILLTGTASVTAS
;
A
#
# COMPACT_ATOMS: atom_id res chain seq x y z
N MET A 1 12.13 -15.39 2.63
CA MET A 1 11.34 -15.07 1.42
C MET A 1 11.06 -13.58 1.44
N SER A 2 11.19 -12.89 0.31
CA SER A 2 10.89 -11.45 0.18
C SER A 2 9.38 -11.26 0.17
N THR A 3 8.87 -10.26 0.88
CA THR A 3 7.48 -9.81 0.76
C THR A 3 7.30 -8.99 -0.51
N ASP A 4 6.12 -8.93 -1.10
CA ASP A 4 5.90 -8.09 -2.29
C ASP A 4 5.56 -6.64 -1.92
N PHE A 5 4.91 -6.45 -0.77
CA PHE A 5 4.74 -5.13 -0.15
C PHE A 5 4.65 -5.23 1.39
N ILE A 6 4.90 -4.11 2.07
CA ILE A 6 4.71 -3.95 3.52
C ILE A 6 4.03 -2.61 3.77
N ALA A 7 2.99 -2.57 4.58
CA ALA A 7 2.35 -1.34 5.04
C ALA A 7 2.37 -1.25 6.57
N GLY A 8 2.43 -0.02 7.11
CA GLY A 8 2.47 0.19 8.55
C GLY A 8 1.74 1.45 9.02
N LEU A 9 1.18 1.35 10.24
CA LEU A 9 0.61 2.45 11.03
C LEU A 9 1.37 2.62 12.34
N SER A 10 1.49 3.85 12.81
CA SER A 10 2.03 4.14 14.14
C SER A 10 0.95 4.28 15.22
N GLN A 11 1.33 4.01 16.46
CA GLN A 11 0.48 4.24 17.64
C GLN A 11 0.08 5.71 17.77
N SER A 12 1.01 6.62 17.51
CA SER A 12 0.76 8.07 17.57
C SER A 12 -0.35 8.50 16.61
N LEU A 13 -0.43 7.90 15.42
CA LEU A 13 -1.50 8.18 14.46
C LEU A 13 -2.86 7.73 15.02
N LEU A 14 -2.95 6.52 15.57
CA LEU A 14 -4.20 6.01 16.16
C LEU A 14 -4.66 6.85 17.36
N ASN A 15 -3.73 7.30 18.20
CA ASN A 15 -4.03 8.16 19.35
C ASN A 15 -4.49 9.55 18.92
N ASN A 16 -3.78 10.18 17.97
CA ASN A 16 -4.19 11.48 17.42
C ASN A 16 -5.58 11.40 16.76
N ALA A 17 -5.86 10.31 16.05
CA ALA A 17 -7.18 10.08 15.46
C ALA A 17 -8.28 9.95 16.52
N SER A 18 -8.00 9.20 17.58
CA SER A 18 -8.89 9.05 18.74
C SER A 18 -9.21 10.41 19.37
N GLU A 19 -8.18 11.18 19.71
CA GLU A 19 -8.33 12.50 20.34
C GLU A 19 -9.11 13.49 19.45
N SER A 20 -8.82 13.52 18.16
CA SER A 20 -9.46 14.43 17.22
C SER A 20 -10.96 14.15 17.03
N ILE A 21 -11.38 12.89 17.16
CA ILE A 21 -12.75 12.46 16.82
C ILE A 21 -13.62 12.31 18.06
N PHE A 22 -13.01 12.03 19.22
CA PHE A 22 -13.73 11.78 20.45
C PHE A 22 -14.82 12.82 20.78
N PRO A 23 -14.63 14.14 20.62
CA PRO A 23 -15.70 15.11 20.89
C PRO A 23 -16.99 14.87 20.08
N THR A 24 -16.88 14.34 18.85
CA THR A 24 -18.02 14.04 17.98
C THR A 24 -18.71 12.72 18.36
N ILE A 25 -17.93 11.72 18.78
CA ILE A 25 -18.45 10.35 19.01
C ILE A 25 -18.76 10.04 20.48
N ALA A 26 -18.19 10.77 21.44
CA ALA A 26 -18.35 10.51 22.87
C ALA A 26 -19.81 10.37 23.33
N PRO A 27 -20.78 11.20 22.84
CA PRO A 27 -22.18 11.02 23.19
C PRO A 27 -22.77 9.65 22.79
N LYS A 28 -22.23 9.02 21.75
CA LYS A 28 -22.65 7.69 21.26
C LYS A 28 -21.93 6.53 21.95
N LEU A 29 -20.82 6.82 22.65
CA LEU A 29 -20.13 5.87 23.51
C LEU A 29 -20.71 5.92 24.92
N SER A 30 -22.05 5.96 25.01
CA SER A 30 -22.80 5.91 26.24
C SER A 30 -24.10 5.17 26.04
N ASP A 31 -24.60 4.55 27.10
CA ASP A 31 -25.93 3.93 27.11
C ASP A 31 -26.51 3.90 28.52
N THR A 32 -27.81 3.62 28.63
CA THR A 32 -28.47 3.37 29.91
C THR A 32 -29.17 2.03 29.89
N ALA A 33 -28.73 1.13 30.79
CA ALA A 33 -29.35 -0.15 31.01
C ALA A 33 -30.30 -0.09 32.23
N ASN A 34 -31.46 -0.71 32.11
CA ASN A 34 -32.37 -0.92 33.24
C ASN A 34 -32.00 -2.22 33.95
N ILE A 35 -32.03 -2.19 35.28
CA ILE A 35 -31.78 -3.34 36.16
C ILE A 35 -33.08 -3.59 36.94
N PRO A 36 -34.04 -4.36 36.37
CA PRO A 36 -35.37 -4.51 36.95
C PRO A 36 -35.33 -5.10 38.37
N ASP A 37 -34.45 -6.07 38.60
CA ASP A 37 -34.33 -6.78 39.88
C ASP A 37 -33.85 -5.87 41.02
N ALA A 38 -33.12 -4.80 40.70
CA ALA A 38 -32.66 -3.79 41.65
C ALA A 38 -33.51 -2.51 41.65
N ASN A 39 -34.54 -2.44 40.81
CA ASN A 39 -35.32 -1.22 40.54
C ASN A 39 -34.40 0.01 40.31
N ALA A 40 -33.37 -0.19 39.50
CA ALA A 40 -32.30 0.79 39.25
C ALA A 40 -32.02 0.91 37.75
N SER A 41 -31.36 2.01 37.37
CA SER A 41 -30.76 2.17 36.05
C SER A 41 -29.26 2.42 36.17
N LEU A 42 -28.48 1.85 35.27
CA LEU A 42 -27.06 2.15 35.10
C LEU A 42 -26.87 2.91 33.80
N THR A 43 -26.39 4.13 33.89
CA THR A 43 -25.84 4.85 32.74
C THR A 43 -24.34 4.66 32.70
N TRP A 44 -23.78 4.38 31.54
CA TRP A 44 -22.34 4.32 31.32
C TRP A 44 -21.93 5.25 30.18
N SER A 45 -20.71 5.76 30.22
CA SER A 45 -20.13 6.56 29.15
C SER A 45 -18.61 6.40 29.10
N VAL A 46 -18.01 6.43 27.91
CA VAL A 46 -16.56 6.62 27.79
C VAL A 46 -16.26 8.11 28.04
N SER A 47 -15.41 8.41 29.03
CA SER A 47 -15.20 9.80 29.49
C SER A 47 -13.98 10.50 28.89
N ALA A 48 -13.08 9.76 28.25
CA ALA A 48 -11.93 10.31 27.54
C ALA A 48 -11.60 9.51 26.27
N PRO A 49 -10.87 10.09 25.31
CA PRO A 49 -10.47 9.39 24.09
C PRO A 49 -9.78 8.05 24.39
N PRO A 50 -10.17 6.96 23.73
CA PRO A 50 -9.44 5.69 23.84
C PRO A 50 -7.98 5.87 23.48
N THR A 51 -7.09 5.30 24.29
CA THR A 51 -5.64 5.30 24.06
C THR A 51 -5.20 3.94 23.54
N PHE A 52 -4.58 3.94 22.37
CA PHE A 52 -3.98 2.78 21.74
C PHE A 52 -2.57 2.57 22.27
N SER A 53 -2.27 1.33 22.67
CA SER A 53 -0.94 0.87 23.06
C SER A 53 -0.56 -0.30 22.17
N LEU A 54 0.31 -0.02 21.19
CA LEU A 54 0.90 -0.99 20.27
C LEU A 54 2.18 -1.59 20.87
N ALA A 55 2.16 -1.88 22.17
CA ALA A 55 3.16 -2.70 22.82
C ALA A 55 2.87 -4.17 22.47
N ALA A 56 3.84 -4.88 21.92
CA ALA A 56 3.67 -6.30 21.59
C ALA A 56 3.27 -7.08 22.85
N SER A 57 2.04 -7.60 22.88
CA SER A 57 1.58 -8.53 23.91
C SER A 57 1.34 -9.90 23.26
N GLY A 58 1.85 -10.96 23.90
CA GLY A 58 1.63 -12.33 23.43
C GLY A 58 2.13 -12.62 22.00
N SER A 59 1.25 -13.09 21.11
CA SER A 59 1.56 -13.59 19.75
C SER A 59 1.96 -12.52 18.73
N GLY A 60 2.09 -11.25 19.14
CA GLY A 60 2.49 -10.14 18.27
C GLY A 60 1.40 -9.67 17.29
N GLN A 61 0.15 -10.12 17.46
CA GLN A 61 -1.00 -9.71 16.62
C GLN A 61 -2.05 -8.94 17.39
N THR A 62 -1.94 -8.91 18.73
CA THR A 62 -2.85 -8.20 19.62
C THR A 62 -2.21 -6.96 20.20
N PHE A 63 -3.02 -5.92 20.40
CA PHE A 63 -2.66 -4.67 21.05
C PHE A 63 -3.74 -4.27 22.03
N MET A 64 -3.41 -3.33 22.92
CA MET A 64 -4.33 -2.88 23.96
C MET A 64 -4.95 -1.54 23.57
N VAL A 65 -6.23 -1.39 23.86
CA VAL A 65 -6.94 -0.12 23.80
C VAL A 65 -7.51 0.16 25.19
N SER A 66 -7.02 1.22 25.83
CA SER A 66 -7.42 1.62 27.18
C SER A 66 -8.36 2.81 27.11
N MET A 67 -9.43 2.79 27.91
CA MET A 67 -10.37 3.90 27.98
C MET A 67 -10.97 4.00 29.39
N PRO A 68 -11.17 5.21 29.93
CA PRO A 68 -11.95 5.39 31.15
C PRO A 68 -13.44 5.32 30.85
N VAL A 69 -14.17 4.60 31.69
CA VAL A 69 -15.63 4.47 31.64
C VAL A 69 -16.22 5.07 32.90
N GLU A 70 -17.05 6.09 32.75
CA GLU A 70 -17.88 6.62 33.82
C GLU A 70 -19.16 5.83 33.94
N LEU A 71 -19.60 5.62 35.18
CA LEU A 71 -20.78 4.86 35.55
C LEU A 71 -21.63 5.72 36.49
N SER A 72 -22.94 5.71 36.26
CA SER A 72 -23.91 6.38 37.12
C SER A 72 -25.04 5.40 37.42
N VAL A 73 -25.19 5.02 38.70
CA VAL A 73 -26.27 4.14 39.17
C VAL A 73 -27.35 5.00 39.80
N THR A 74 -28.58 4.88 39.33
CA THR A 74 -29.75 5.54 39.91
C THR A 74 -30.74 4.50 40.40
N VAL A 75 -30.98 4.44 41.71
CA VAL A 75 -32.06 3.63 42.28
C VAL A 75 -33.36 4.44 42.24
N ALA A 76 -34.49 3.80 41.95
CA ALA A 76 -35.77 4.49 41.85
C ALA A 76 -36.08 5.34 43.10
N GLY A 77 -36.24 6.65 42.90
CA GLY A 77 -36.52 7.62 43.97
C GLY A 77 -35.31 8.08 44.77
N GLY A 78 -34.10 7.65 44.41
CA GLY A 78 -32.83 8.10 45.01
C GLY A 78 -32.00 8.98 44.08
N ASP A 79 -30.96 9.60 44.63
CA ASP A 79 -29.97 10.37 43.87
C ASP A 79 -28.98 9.43 43.15
N PRO A 80 -28.46 9.83 41.97
CA PRO A 80 -27.46 9.05 41.23
C PRO A 80 -26.13 8.98 41.98
N THR A 81 -25.50 7.80 41.97
CA THR A 81 -24.13 7.58 42.46
C THR A 81 -23.19 7.37 41.28
N ASN A 82 -22.12 8.17 41.21
CA ASN A 82 -21.16 8.14 40.11
C ASN A 82 -19.85 7.44 40.50
N SER A 83 -19.26 6.71 39.56
CA SER A 83 -17.95 6.06 39.69
C SER A 83 -17.20 6.10 38.35
N THR A 84 -15.88 5.98 38.38
CA THR A 84 -15.04 5.87 37.18
C THR A 84 -14.23 4.59 37.25
N VAL A 85 -14.28 3.81 36.17
CA VAL A 85 -13.64 2.50 36.05
C VAL A 85 -12.74 2.48 34.82
N GLY A 86 -11.59 1.83 34.92
CA GLY A 86 -10.72 1.61 33.75
C GLY A 86 -11.23 0.44 32.91
N ALA A 87 -11.30 0.59 31.59
CA ALA A 87 -11.58 -0.51 30.67
C ALA A 87 -10.40 -0.74 29.72
N ASN A 88 -9.98 -1.99 29.60
CA ASN A 88 -8.90 -2.43 28.71
C ASN A 88 -9.43 -3.43 27.70
N ALA A 89 -9.50 -3.01 26.44
CA ALA A 89 -9.88 -3.85 25.32
C ALA A 89 -8.63 -4.47 24.68
N SER A 90 -8.68 -5.79 24.47
CA SER A 90 -7.72 -6.49 23.62
C SER A 90 -8.20 -6.40 22.18
N ALA A 91 -7.43 -5.78 21.31
CA ALA A 91 -7.72 -5.65 19.89
C ALA A 91 -6.70 -6.41 19.04
N ARG A 92 -7.08 -6.79 17.83
CA ARG A 92 -6.21 -7.42 16.84
C ARG A 92 -6.38 -6.77 15.48
N ALA A 93 -5.34 -6.87 14.67
CA ALA A 93 -5.44 -6.61 13.25
C ALA A 93 -5.76 -7.92 12.51
N THR A 94 -6.51 -7.84 11.41
CA THR A 94 -6.70 -8.91 10.43
C THR A 94 -6.50 -8.35 9.02
N VAL A 95 -6.13 -9.19 8.06
CA VAL A 95 -6.10 -8.82 6.63
C VAL A 95 -7.06 -9.73 5.90
N ASP A 96 -7.94 -9.15 5.07
CA ASP A 96 -8.81 -9.92 4.19
C ASP A 96 -8.12 -10.24 2.85
N GLY A 97 -8.74 -11.11 2.05
CA GLY A 97 -8.20 -11.55 0.74
C GLY A 97 -8.07 -10.44 -0.31
N ASN A 98 -8.56 -9.23 -0.02
CA ASN A 98 -8.42 -8.05 -0.87
C ASN A 98 -7.31 -7.12 -0.38
N GLY A 99 -6.55 -7.53 0.65
CA GLY A 99 -5.49 -6.71 1.23
C GLY A 99 -6.01 -5.53 2.03
N VAL A 100 -7.17 -5.63 2.68
CA VAL A 100 -7.62 -4.60 3.62
C VAL A 100 -7.23 -5.00 5.04
N VAL A 101 -6.45 -4.15 5.71
CA VAL A 101 -6.15 -4.32 7.14
C VAL A 101 -7.34 -3.80 7.94
N ARG A 102 -7.91 -4.64 8.80
CA ARG A 102 -9.03 -4.30 9.69
C ARG A 102 -8.60 -4.46 11.13
N LEU A 103 -9.04 -3.54 11.97
CA LEU A 103 -8.87 -3.63 13.41
C LEU A 103 -10.16 -4.14 14.05
N SER A 104 -10.05 -4.99 15.07
CA SER A 104 -11.22 -5.53 15.77
C SER A 104 -10.90 -5.77 17.24
N VAL A 105 -11.87 -5.50 18.11
CA VAL A 105 -11.80 -5.89 19.52
C VAL A 105 -12.13 -7.38 19.63
N THR A 106 -11.38 -8.06 20.49
CA THR A 106 -11.53 -9.49 20.77
C THR A 106 -12.10 -9.74 22.15
N ASP A 107 -11.77 -8.88 23.11
CA ASP A 107 -12.23 -8.97 24.49
C ASP A 107 -12.10 -7.59 25.16
N ILE A 108 -12.85 -7.36 26.24
CA ILE A 108 -12.73 -6.16 27.08
C ILE A 108 -12.77 -6.57 28.55
N ASN A 109 -11.89 -6.00 29.36
CA ASN A 109 -11.84 -6.25 30.80
C ASN A 109 -11.91 -4.93 31.56
N PHE A 110 -12.67 -4.92 32.64
CA PHE A 110 -12.84 -3.76 33.51
C PHE A 110 -11.93 -3.87 34.74
N VAL A 111 -11.47 -2.72 35.24
CA VAL A 111 -10.56 -2.62 36.39
C VAL A 111 -11.28 -1.87 37.50
N THR A 112 -11.94 -2.61 38.38
CA THR A 112 -12.65 -2.11 39.56
C THR A 112 -12.45 -3.05 40.75
N ASP A 113 -12.33 -2.48 41.95
CA ASP A 113 -12.28 -3.23 43.21
C ASP A 113 -13.66 -3.43 43.84
N ASP A 114 -14.71 -2.81 43.27
CA ASP A 114 -16.08 -2.94 43.75
C ASP A 114 -16.77 -4.15 43.09
N PRO A 115 -17.14 -5.20 43.86
CA PRO A 115 -17.72 -6.42 43.34
C PRO A 115 -19.13 -6.23 42.75
N PHE A 116 -19.91 -5.27 43.24
CA PHE A 116 -21.23 -4.95 42.69
C PHE A 116 -21.10 -4.26 41.34
N VAL A 117 -20.18 -3.30 41.22
CA VAL A 117 -19.88 -2.63 39.95
C VAL A 117 -19.32 -3.64 38.94
N ASN A 118 -18.49 -4.58 39.38
CA ASN A 118 -17.91 -5.60 38.52
C ASN A 118 -18.99 -6.52 37.91
N GLU A 119 -19.95 -6.98 38.72
CA GLU A 119 -21.05 -7.83 38.25
C GLU A 119 -21.93 -7.13 37.20
N ILE A 120 -22.21 -5.84 37.39
CA ILE A 120 -22.98 -5.04 36.43
C ILE A 120 -22.20 -4.81 35.13
N LEU A 121 -20.91 -4.47 35.22
CA LEU A 121 -20.06 -4.26 34.05
C LEU A 121 -19.88 -5.54 33.24
N ASP A 122 -19.76 -6.69 33.90
CA ASP A 122 -19.70 -8.00 33.25
C ASP A 122 -21.00 -8.30 32.46
N ALA A 123 -22.17 -7.91 32.99
CA ALA A 123 -23.43 -8.04 32.27
C ALA A 123 -23.50 -7.15 31.00
N LEU A 124 -22.89 -5.96 31.03
CA LEU A 124 -22.86 -5.02 29.90
C LEU A 124 -21.64 -5.18 28.99
N LYS A 125 -20.74 -6.12 29.30
CA LYS A 125 -19.47 -6.32 28.61
C LYS A 125 -19.63 -6.46 27.10
N SER A 126 -20.63 -7.21 26.63
CA SER A 126 -20.90 -7.43 25.20
C SER A 126 -21.28 -6.14 24.47
N ASP A 127 -22.12 -5.30 25.09
CA ASP A 127 -22.61 -4.06 24.47
C ASP A 127 -21.51 -3.01 24.38
N ILE A 128 -20.74 -2.85 25.47
CA ILE A 128 -19.57 -1.96 25.50
C ILE A 128 -18.52 -2.45 24.49
N ALA A 129 -18.19 -3.74 24.47
CA ALA A 129 -17.26 -4.31 23.50
C ALA A 129 -17.72 -4.11 22.07
N SER A 130 -19.01 -4.25 21.78
CA SER A 130 -19.59 -4.06 20.44
C SER A 130 -19.46 -2.60 19.95
N ARG A 131 -19.74 -1.62 20.81
CA ARG A 131 -19.60 -0.19 20.49
C ARG A 131 -18.14 0.20 20.28
N VAL A 132 -17.24 -0.25 21.16
CA VAL A 132 -15.78 -0.03 21.03
C VAL A 132 -15.23 -0.73 19.77
N ASN A 133 -15.68 -1.97 19.49
CA ASN A 133 -15.30 -2.69 18.27
C ASN A 133 -15.75 -1.93 17.02
N SER A 134 -16.99 -1.45 17.01
CA SER A 134 -17.54 -0.69 15.88
C SER A 134 -16.72 0.57 15.60
N LEU A 135 -16.31 1.30 16.65
CA LEU A 135 -15.41 2.45 16.53
C LEU A 135 -14.05 2.06 15.91
N ILE A 136 -13.39 1.05 16.47
CA ILE A 136 -12.04 0.64 16.03
C ILE A 136 -12.08 0.03 14.62
N SER A 137 -13.14 -0.71 14.29
CA SER A 137 -13.35 -1.33 12.98
C SER A 137 -13.63 -0.33 11.86
N ALA A 138 -14.02 0.91 12.19
CA ALA A 138 -14.11 2.00 11.24
C ALA A 138 -12.72 2.40 10.70
N ILE A 139 -11.63 2.04 11.38
CA ILE A 139 -10.27 2.24 10.87
C ILE A 139 -9.91 1.04 9.99
N ALA A 140 -10.14 1.18 8.69
CA ALA A 140 -9.73 0.21 7.68
C ALA A 140 -8.63 0.81 6.80
N ILE A 141 -7.59 0.02 6.52
CA ILE A 141 -6.50 0.41 5.62
C ILE A 141 -6.62 -0.41 4.35
N PRO A 142 -7.11 0.19 3.25
CA PRO A 142 -7.06 -0.47 1.97
C PRO A 142 -5.64 -0.36 1.44
N LEU A 143 -5.00 -1.51 1.22
CA LEU A 143 -3.69 -1.57 0.56
C LEU A 143 -3.84 -1.46 -0.97
N GLY A 144 -5.09 -1.46 -1.45
CA GLY A 144 -5.50 -1.29 -2.83
C GLY A 144 -5.18 -2.51 -3.70
N PRO A 145 -6.03 -2.86 -4.68
CA PRO A 145 -5.63 -3.77 -5.73
C PRO A 145 -4.59 -3.05 -6.60
N VAL A 146 -3.43 -3.67 -6.79
CA VAL A 146 -2.59 -3.32 -7.94
C VAL A 146 -3.24 -3.97 -9.15
N ASN A 147 -3.52 -3.21 -10.21
CA ASN A 147 -4.32 -3.66 -11.34
C ASN A 147 -3.85 -5.04 -11.88
N GLY A 148 -4.75 -6.04 -11.82
CA GLY A 148 -4.47 -7.40 -12.27
C GLY A 148 -3.60 -8.24 -11.33
N ILE A 149 -3.45 -7.85 -10.07
CA ILE A 149 -2.61 -8.53 -9.08
C ILE A 149 -3.45 -8.97 -7.87
N THR A 150 -3.40 -10.25 -7.53
CA THR A 150 -4.02 -10.84 -6.34
C THR A 150 -2.94 -11.34 -5.38
N PHE A 151 -3.11 -11.07 -4.08
CA PHE A 151 -2.18 -11.55 -3.06
C PHE A 151 -2.51 -13.00 -2.66
N ALA A 152 -1.48 -13.83 -2.51
CA ALA A 152 -1.56 -15.25 -2.16
C ALA A 152 -1.15 -15.54 -0.70
N GLY A 153 -0.80 -14.52 0.09
CA GLY A 153 -0.44 -14.68 1.50
C GLY A 153 -0.26 -13.35 2.23
N TYR A 154 -0.42 -13.38 3.55
CA TYR A 154 -0.29 -12.20 4.41
C TYR A 154 0.39 -12.51 5.73
N ALA A 155 1.01 -11.49 6.33
CA ALA A 155 1.48 -11.49 7.71
C ALA A 155 1.11 -10.19 8.41
N LEU A 156 0.92 -10.28 9.72
CA LEU A 156 0.65 -9.17 10.61
C LEU A 156 1.62 -9.19 11.78
N LEU A 157 2.07 -8.02 12.20
CA LEU A 157 2.94 -7.87 13.35
C LEU A 157 2.71 -6.52 14.02
N ILE A 158 2.72 -6.53 15.34
CA ILE A 158 2.72 -5.35 16.18
C ILE A 158 4.07 -5.32 16.88
N ASP A 159 4.85 -4.27 16.64
CA ASP A 159 6.20 -4.14 17.17
C ASP A 159 6.63 -2.68 17.26
N GLY A 160 7.33 -2.35 18.34
CA GLY A 160 7.92 -1.03 18.56
C GLY A 160 6.94 0.14 18.43
N GLY A 161 5.70 -0.01 18.89
CA GLY A 161 4.68 1.04 18.80
C GLY A 161 4.04 1.19 17.42
N ASN A 162 4.12 0.17 16.57
CA ASN A 162 3.60 0.20 15.21
C ASN A 162 2.91 -1.12 14.84
N ALA A 163 1.91 -1.04 13.97
CA ALA A 163 1.22 -2.19 13.38
C ALA A 163 1.62 -2.32 11.91
N TYR A 164 2.12 -3.49 11.52
CA TYR A 164 2.59 -3.81 10.18
C TYR A 164 1.75 -4.92 9.57
N ALA A 165 1.45 -4.76 8.29
CA ALA A 165 0.89 -5.78 7.43
C ALA A 165 1.83 -6.01 6.25
N ALA A 166 2.04 -7.25 5.86
CA ALA A 166 2.78 -7.59 4.65
C ALA A 166 1.97 -8.55 3.81
N GLY A 167 2.09 -8.43 2.49
CA GLY A 167 1.47 -9.35 1.54
C GLY A 167 2.39 -9.73 0.39
N GLY A 168 2.00 -10.78 -0.31
CA GLY A 168 2.83 -11.45 -1.31
C GLY A 168 2.01 -12.18 -2.35
N LEU A 169 2.58 -12.40 -3.53
CA LEU A 169 1.92 -12.88 -4.74
C LEU A 169 1.99 -14.40 -4.90
N PHE A 170 3.01 -15.04 -4.33
CA PHE A 170 3.31 -16.44 -4.65
C PHE A 170 3.39 -17.38 -3.43
N SER A 171 3.38 -16.87 -2.19
CA SER A 171 3.48 -17.69 -0.97
C SER A 171 3.19 -16.89 0.32
N PRO A 172 3.09 -17.55 1.49
CA PRO A 172 3.04 -16.86 2.78
C PRO A 172 4.21 -15.90 2.99
N VAL A 173 3.92 -14.80 3.68
CA VAL A 173 4.74 -13.60 3.69
C VAL A 173 5.37 -13.42 5.06
N ALA A 174 6.59 -12.90 5.15
CA ALA A 174 7.28 -12.66 6.43
C ALA A 174 7.73 -11.22 6.54
N ILE A 175 7.49 -10.55 7.67
CA ILE A 175 7.82 -9.12 7.84
C ILE A 175 9.33 -8.98 8.09
N SER A 176 10.11 -8.82 7.01
CA SER A 176 11.57 -8.72 7.06
C SER A 176 12.09 -7.30 7.24
N GLN A 177 11.24 -6.29 7.07
CA GLN A 177 11.60 -4.87 7.22
C GLN A 177 10.61 -4.13 8.10
N LYS A 178 11.16 -3.42 9.08
CA LYS A 178 10.42 -2.63 10.07
C LYS A 178 11.07 -1.26 10.18
N GLN A 179 10.56 -0.24 9.48
CA GLN A 179 10.99 1.14 9.71
C GLN A 179 9.85 2.14 9.41
N PRO A 180 8.93 2.36 10.35
CA PRO A 180 7.94 3.42 10.26
C PRO A 180 8.52 4.77 10.70
N PRO A 181 7.88 5.89 10.32
CA PRO A 181 8.27 7.22 10.78
C PRO A 181 8.02 7.35 12.29
N SER A 182 9.04 7.76 13.05
CA SER A 182 8.94 7.96 14.51
C SER A 182 8.00 9.12 14.90
N ASN A 183 7.67 9.98 13.94
CA ASN A 183 6.87 11.21 14.08
C ASN A 183 5.37 11.01 13.82
N GLY A 184 4.92 9.77 13.59
CA GLY A 184 3.51 9.44 13.41
C GLY A 184 3.04 9.59 11.98
N GLY A 185 2.62 8.46 11.38
CA GLY A 185 2.26 8.45 9.98
C GLY A 185 2.13 7.07 9.37
N PHE A 186 2.22 7.06 8.04
CA PHE A 186 2.09 5.88 7.20
C PHE A 186 3.44 5.50 6.60
N ASN A 187 3.65 4.20 6.45
CA ASN A 187 4.70 3.67 5.58
C ASN A 187 4.10 2.64 4.62
N LEU A 188 4.46 2.72 3.35
CA LEU A 188 4.27 1.67 2.36
C LEU A 188 5.60 1.35 1.66
N VAL A 189 6.04 0.10 1.72
CA VAL A 189 7.17 -0.44 0.98
C VAL A 189 6.65 -1.26 -0.19
N LEU A 190 7.09 -0.93 -1.41
CA LEU A 190 6.87 -1.71 -2.62
C LEU A 190 8.19 -2.36 -3.03
N THR A 191 8.17 -3.66 -3.25
CA THR A 191 9.38 -4.40 -3.63
C THR A 191 9.55 -4.54 -5.13
N GLU A 192 10.77 -4.81 -5.56
CA GLU A 192 11.11 -5.07 -6.95
C GLU A 192 10.24 -6.15 -7.63
N PRO A 193 9.97 -7.33 -7.04
CA PRO A 193 9.10 -8.33 -7.68
C PRO A 193 7.70 -7.82 -8.01
N LEU A 194 7.08 -7.04 -7.12
CA LEU A 194 5.79 -6.41 -7.38
C LEU A 194 5.87 -5.46 -8.57
N ILE A 195 6.90 -4.61 -8.61
CA ILE A 195 7.11 -3.65 -9.71
C ILE A 195 7.37 -4.38 -11.04
N GLN A 196 8.17 -5.46 -11.02
CA GLN A 196 8.41 -6.30 -12.20
C GLN A 196 7.11 -6.89 -12.75
N GLN A 197 6.22 -7.37 -11.87
CA GLN A 197 4.92 -7.90 -12.25
C GLN A 197 4.03 -6.81 -12.87
N VAL A 198 4.07 -5.59 -12.32
CA VAL A 198 3.31 -4.45 -12.90
C VAL A 198 3.82 -4.11 -14.29
N VAL A 199 5.14 -4.01 -14.48
CA VAL A 199 5.73 -3.76 -15.81
C VAL A 199 5.37 -4.87 -16.79
N ALA A 200 5.39 -6.13 -16.33
CA ALA A 200 5.01 -7.29 -17.12
C ALA A 200 3.56 -7.16 -17.62
N ASN A 201 2.64 -6.88 -16.70
CA ASN A 201 1.21 -6.85 -16.97
C ASN A 201 0.79 -5.63 -17.79
N LEU A 202 1.27 -4.43 -17.45
CA LEU A 202 0.80 -3.18 -18.06
C LEU A 202 1.47 -2.86 -19.40
N TRP A 203 2.75 -3.22 -19.56
CA TRP A 203 3.54 -2.84 -20.73
C TRP A 203 4.04 -4.04 -21.51
N TRP A 204 4.74 -4.98 -20.88
CA TRP A 204 5.37 -6.06 -21.63
C TRP A 204 4.35 -6.95 -22.36
N SER A 205 3.20 -7.23 -21.73
CA SER A 205 2.15 -8.05 -22.33
C SER A 205 1.44 -7.39 -23.52
N THR A 206 1.48 -6.06 -23.61
CA THR A 206 0.69 -5.25 -24.56
C THR A 206 1.53 -4.59 -25.65
N VAL A 207 2.82 -4.34 -25.39
CA VAL A 207 3.71 -3.67 -26.33
C VAL A 207 4.04 -4.56 -27.54
N GLN A 208 4.04 -3.95 -28.73
CA GLN A 208 4.46 -4.59 -29.97
C GLN A 208 5.90 -5.13 -29.86
N LYS A 209 6.17 -6.30 -30.45
CA LYS A 209 7.47 -6.98 -30.37
C LYS A 209 8.32 -6.90 -31.64
N THR A 210 7.73 -6.42 -32.73
CA THR A 210 8.38 -6.34 -34.04
C THR A 210 8.08 -5.00 -34.66
N TYR A 211 9.09 -4.27 -35.08
CA TYR A 211 9.01 -2.93 -35.64
C TYR A 211 9.69 -2.91 -37.01
N SER A 212 9.33 -1.94 -37.85
CA SER A 212 9.91 -1.80 -39.19
C SER A 212 10.39 -0.37 -39.39
N ALA A 213 11.63 -0.20 -39.87
CA ALA A 213 12.24 1.10 -40.13
C ALA A 213 13.19 1.04 -41.32
N SER A 214 12.95 1.83 -42.36
CA SER A 214 13.78 1.89 -43.58
C SER A 214 14.05 0.52 -44.23
N GLY A 215 13.04 -0.37 -44.23
CA GLY A 215 13.15 -1.74 -44.74
C GLY A 215 13.85 -2.73 -43.82
N ALA A 216 14.43 -2.28 -42.69
CA ALA A 216 14.88 -3.16 -41.63
C ALA A 216 13.72 -3.57 -40.73
N VAL A 217 13.78 -4.79 -40.21
CA VAL A 217 12.88 -5.33 -39.18
C VAL A 217 13.65 -5.38 -37.87
N VAL A 218 13.07 -4.86 -36.79
CA VAL A 218 13.66 -4.85 -35.45
C VAL A 218 12.75 -5.60 -34.49
N HIS A 219 13.31 -6.53 -33.72
CA HIS A 219 12.62 -7.32 -32.73
C HIS A 219 12.99 -6.87 -31.32
N LEU A 220 11.98 -6.68 -30.46
CA LEU A 220 12.12 -6.52 -29.02
C LEU A 220 12.02 -7.90 -28.38
N ASN A 221 13.17 -8.49 -28.06
CA ASN A 221 13.27 -9.91 -27.70
C ASN A 221 12.92 -10.15 -26.23
N SER A 222 13.46 -9.31 -25.35
CA SER A 222 13.29 -9.46 -23.90
C SER A 222 13.48 -8.13 -23.19
N TYR A 223 13.10 -8.11 -21.91
CA TYR A 223 13.40 -7.03 -21.00
C TYR A 223 13.83 -7.57 -19.64
N SER A 224 14.53 -6.73 -18.87
CA SER A 224 14.66 -6.87 -17.42
C SER A 224 14.25 -5.56 -16.76
N ALA A 225 13.56 -5.65 -15.63
CA ALA A 225 13.13 -4.49 -14.84
C ALA A 225 13.76 -4.56 -13.45
N SER A 226 14.32 -3.46 -12.98
CA SER A 226 14.88 -3.35 -11.64
C SER A 226 14.52 -2.02 -11.01
N VAL A 227 14.43 -2.00 -9.68
CA VAL A 227 14.19 -0.76 -8.94
C VAL A 227 15.47 -0.40 -8.19
N ASN A 228 15.86 0.86 -8.22
CA ASN A 228 16.96 1.36 -7.42
C ASN A 228 16.73 2.82 -7.02
N ASN A 229 16.78 3.12 -5.72
CA ASN A 229 16.68 4.48 -5.19
C ASN A 229 15.46 5.26 -5.71
N GLY A 230 14.30 4.61 -5.80
CA GLY A 230 13.05 5.23 -6.28
C GLY A 230 12.93 5.34 -7.81
N ASN A 231 13.90 4.83 -8.56
CA ASN A 231 13.86 4.75 -10.01
C ASN A 231 13.60 3.33 -10.48
N LEU A 232 12.79 3.17 -11.53
CA LEU A 232 12.63 1.94 -12.28
C LEU A 232 13.55 2.00 -13.51
N THR A 233 14.44 1.02 -13.63
CA THR A 233 15.30 0.84 -14.80
C THR A 233 14.83 -0.38 -15.58
N LEU A 234 14.52 -0.16 -16.86
CA LEU A 234 14.24 -1.20 -17.84
C LEU A 234 15.45 -1.36 -18.75
N THR A 235 15.92 -2.60 -18.94
CA THR A 235 16.95 -2.92 -19.94
C THR A 235 16.33 -3.81 -20.98
N LEU A 236 16.35 -3.37 -22.23
CA LEU A 236 15.69 -3.98 -23.37
C LEU A 236 16.73 -4.59 -24.30
N ASN A 237 16.50 -5.83 -24.72
CA ASN A 237 17.34 -6.49 -25.71
C ASN A 237 16.63 -6.49 -27.05
N LEU A 238 17.29 -5.89 -28.04
CA LEU A 238 16.79 -5.79 -29.39
C LEU A 238 17.72 -6.52 -30.36
N SER A 239 17.15 -7.00 -31.45
CA SER A 239 17.88 -7.46 -32.63
C SER A 239 17.17 -6.98 -33.88
N GLY A 240 17.79 -7.10 -35.03
CA GLY A 240 17.10 -6.83 -36.28
C GLY A 240 17.71 -7.55 -37.46
N SER A 241 17.06 -7.39 -38.60
CA SER A 241 17.49 -7.92 -39.88
C SER A 241 17.12 -6.94 -41.00
N TYR A 242 17.87 -6.98 -42.08
CA TYR A 242 17.58 -6.23 -43.31
C TYR A 242 17.81 -7.15 -44.51
N SER A 243 16.90 -7.13 -45.48
CA SER A 243 16.98 -7.98 -46.67
C SER A 243 16.80 -7.15 -47.93
N LEU A 244 17.63 -7.43 -48.94
CA LEU A 244 17.56 -6.84 -50.28
C LEU A 244 17.69 -7.94 -51.34
N GLY A 245 16.57 -8.42 -51.86
CA GLY A 245 16.56 -9.58 -52.75
C GLY A 245 17.03 -10.84 -52.00
N PRO A 246 18.04 -11.59 -52.51
CA PRO A 246 18.59 -12.76 -51.82
C PRO A 246 19.66 -12.41 -50.77
N ALA A 247 19.98 -11.13 -50.57
CA ALA A 247 21.02 -10.68 -49.63
C ALA A 247 20.41 -10.29 -48.29
N ASP A 248 20.95 -10.83 -47.20
CA ASP A 248 20.49 -10.62 -45.82
C ASP A 248 21.60 -10.08 -44.91
N TRP A 249 21.25 -9.14 -44.04
CA TRP A 249 22.12 -8.57 -43.02
C TRP A 249 21.50 -8.70 -41.65
N ASP A 250 22.31 -9.09 -40.67
CA ASP A 250 21.96 -9.06 -39.26
C ASP A 250 22.25 -7.68 -38.69
N ILE A 251 21.35 -7.22 -37.82
CA ILE A 251 21.46 -5.95 -37.11
C ILE A 251 21.59 -6.24 -35.62
N SER A 252 22.79 -6.00 -35.09
CA SER A 252 23.08 -6.08 -33.67
C SER A 252 22.84 -4.70 -33.04
N ILE A 253 22.01 -4.65 -32.00
CA ILE A 253 21.66 -3.43 -31.27
C ILE A 253 22.09 -3.62 -29.82
N SER A 254 22.93 -2.74 -29.28
CA SER A 254 23.31 -2.84 -27.86
C SER A 254 22.08 -2.62 -26.96
N PRO A 255 22.07 -3.15 -25.72
CA PRO A 255 20.92 -3.01 -24.83
C PRO A 255 20.46 -1.56 -24.68
N VAL A 256 19.15 -1.35 -24.76
CA VAL A 256 18.50 -0.05 -24.57
C VAL A 256 18.06 0.06 -23.12
N THR A 257 18.53 1.07 -22.41
CA THR A 257 18.16 1.32 -21.03
C THR A 257 17.14 2.45 -20.96
N ALA A 258 15.97 2.19 -20.38
CA ALA A 258 14.99 3.22 -20.04
C ALA A 258 14.98 3.46 -18.53
N THR A 259 15.14 4.70 -18.09
CA THR A 259 15.04 5.06 -16.67
C THR A 259 13.80 5.90 -16.42
N LEU A 260 12.97 5.41 -15.51
CA LEU A 260 11.69 5.94 -15.13
C LEU A 260 11.73 6.31 -13.65
N GLN A 261 11.11 7.43 -13.28
CA GLN A 261 11.02 7.85 -11.88
C GLN A 261 9.70 7.37 -11.29
N VAL A 262 9.75 6.82 -10.08
CA VAL A 262 8.52 6.59 -9.31
C VAL A 262 8.26 7.81 -8.45
N MET A 263 7.08 8.38 -8.58
CA MET A 263 6.64 9.58 -7.88
C MET A 263 5.28 9.39 -7.25
N VAL A 264 4.95 10.24 -6.28
CA VAL A 264 3.64 10.34 -5.66
C VAL A 264 3.11 11.72 -5.99
N ASP A 265 1.96 11.80 -6.64
CA ASP A 265 1.35 13.09 -6.98
C ASP A 265 0.52 13.66 -5.83
N ALA A 266 0.04 14.90 -6.01
CA ALA A 266 -0.80 15.57 -5.01
C ALA A 266 -2.14 14.86 -4.77
N GLN A 267 -2.58 14.00 -5.68
CA GLN A 267 -3.78 13.16 -5.55
C GLN A 267 -3.46 11.80 -4.89
N ARG A 268 -2.23 11.61 -4.41
CA ARG A 268 -1.74 10.41 -3.71
C ARG A 268 -1.65 9.18 -4.61
N ASN A 269 -1.56 9.39 -5.93
CA ASN A 269 -1.28 8.31 -6.85
C ASN A 269 0.23 8.07 -6.87
N ILE A 270 0.62 6.83 -6.62
CA ILE A 270 1.95 6.33 -6.96
C ILE A 270 1.97 6.11 -8.45
N ARG A 271 2.85 6.82 -9.14
CA ARG A 271 2.96 6.85 -10.59
C ARG A 271 4.38 6.59 -11.00
N ILE A 272 4.52 5.91 -12.13
CA ILE A 272 5.77 5.92 -12.87
C ILE A 272 5.68 7.11 -13.83
N ASN A 273 6.69 7.96 -13.88
CA ASN A 273 6.71 9.11 -14.77
C ASN A 273 8.12 9.36 -15.31
N GLY A 274 8.18 10.15 -16.37
CA GLY A 274 9.39 10.36 -17.14
C GLY A 274 9.75 9.10 -17.91
N GLY A 275 11.00 9.04 -18.37
CA GLY A 275 11.48 7.98 -19.24
C GLY A 275 12.57 8.52 -20.14
N SER A 276 13.80 8.53 -19.64
CA SER A 276 14.95 8.72 -20.52
C SER A 276 15.33 7.38 -21.11
N VAL A 277 15.33 7.30 -22.44
CA VAL A 277 15.78 6.10 -23.16
C VAL A 277 17.20 6.36 -23.65
N SER A 278 18.12 5.48 -23.28
CA SER A 278 19.51 5.56 -23.72
C SER A 278 19.59 5.31 -25.22
N ARG A 279 20.44 6.03 -25.92
CA ARG A 279 20.71 5.78 -27.33
C ARG A 279 21.62 4.56 -27.49
N PRO A 280 21.18 3.47 -28.14
CA PRO A 280 22.03 2.30 -28.34
C PRO A 280 23.03 2.51 -29.49
N SER A 281 24.02 1.64 -29.56
CA SER A 281 24.84 1.42 -30.75
C SER A 281 24.16 0.40 -31.66
N VAL A 282 24.31 0.59 -32.98
CA VAL A 282 23.77 -0.29 -34.02
C VAL A 282 24.92 -0.73 -34.92
N ASN A 283 25.02 -2.04 -35.15
CA ASN A 283 25.99 -2.64 -36.05
C ASN A 283 25.27 -3.53 -37.07
N ILE A 284 25.63 -3.41 -38.34
CA ILE A 284 25.01 -4.15 -39.44
C ILE A 284 26.06 -5.02 -40.09
N THR A 285 25.84 -6.33 -40.11
CA THR A 285 26.81 -7.31 -40.63
C THR A 285 26.15 -8.25 -41.63
N PRO A 286 26.81 -8.60 -42.74
CA PRO A 286 26.29 -9.60 -43.68
C PRO A 286 26.01 -10.92 -42.98
N SER A 287 24.83 -11.50 -43.18
CA SER A 287 24.46 -12.81 -42.60
C SER A 287 24.51 -13.95 -43.63
N ASN A 288 24.57 -13.62 -44.92
CA ASN A 288 24.70 -14.60 -46.00
C ASN A 288 25.73 -14.19 -47.08
N PHE A 289 26.03 -15.13 -47.99
CA PHE A 289 27.01 -14.92 -49.06
C PHE A 289 26.64 -13.74 -49.99
N TRP A 290 25.36 -13.59 -50.33
CA TRP A 290 24.91 -12.54 -51.22
C TRP A 290 25.07 -11.14 -50.61
N ALA A 291 24.84 -11.01 -49.31
CA ALA A 291 25.07 -9.76 -48.57
C ALA A 291 26.57 -9.42 -48.43
N TRP A 292 27.41 -10.44 -48.27
CA TRP A 292 28.86 -10.25 -48.27
C TRP A 292 29.33 -9.69 -49.63
N MET A 293 28.79 -10.22 -50.73
CA MET A 293 29.08 -9.75 -52.08
C MET A 293 28.49 -8.36 -52.37
N ALA A 294 27.27 -8.08 -51.91
CA ALA A 294 26.53 -6.88 -52.27
C ALA A 294 27.00 -5.59 -51.57
N THR A 295 27.80 -5.71 -50.48
CA THR A 295 28.34 -4.61 -49.64
C THR A 295 27.50 -3.34 -49.59
N LEU A 296 26.76 -3.12 -48.49
CA LEU A 296 25.99 -1.89 -48.31
C LEU A 296 26.92 -0.66 -48.33
N GLY A 297 26.57 0.31 -49.17
CA GLY A 297 27.24 1.61 -49.15
C GLY A 297 27.03 2.31 -47.80
N GLY A 298 28.02 3.07 -47.33
CA GLY A 298 27.97 3.73 -46.02
C GLY A 298 26.75 4.65 -45.82
N GLY A 299 26.19 5.21 -46.90
CA GLY A 299 24.95 5.99 -46.85
C GLY A 299 23.72 5.17 -46.47
N VAL A 300 23.61 3.93 -46.96
CA VAL A 300 22.50 3.01 -46.64
C VAL A 300 22.60 2.50 -45.20
N ILE A 301 23.82 2.17 -44.75
CA ILE A 301 24.07 1.78 -43.35
C ILE A 301 23.67 2.93 -42.41
N SER A 302 24.06 4.16 -42.75
CA SER A 302 23.71 5.35 -41.98
C SER A 302 22.20 5.59 -41.94
N SER A 303 21.50 5.46 -43.07
CA SER A 303 20.05 5.65 -43.11
C SER A 303 19.28 4.61 -42.31
N ILE A 304 19.65 3.33 -42.41
CA ILE A 304 19.04 2.26 -41.60
C ILE A 304 19.32 2.50 -40.12
N THR A 305 20.56 2.82 -39.76
CA THR A 305 20.96 3.10 -38.38
C THR A 305 20.16 4.28 -37.79
N LEU A 306 20.07 5.39 -38.52
CA LEU A 306 19.30 6.56 -38.08
C LEU A 306 17.80 6.25 -37.93
N ALA A 307 17.22 5.50 -38.85
CA ALA A 307 15.82 5.10 -38.78
C ALA A 307 15.54 4.20 -37.56
N ILE A 308 16.42 3.24 -37.25
CA ILE A 308 16.30 2.43 -36.03
C ILE A 308 16.38 3.29 -34.77
N LEU A 309 17.36 4.21 -34.72
CA LEU A 309 17.56 5.06 -33.54
C LEU A 309 16.41 6.04 -33.31
N ASN A 310 15.92 6.68 -34.37
CA ASN A 310 14.92 7.73 -34.26
C ASN A 310 13.50 7.17 -34.27
N ASP A 311 13.18 6.27 -35.20
CA ASP A 311 11.80 5.85 -35.44
C ASP A 311 11.41 4.71 -34.48
N VAL A 312 12.30 3.73 -34.28
CA VAL A 312 12.03 2.59 -33.41
C VAL A 312 12.33 2.92 -31.95
N VAL A 313 13.57 3.33 -31.63
CA VAL A 313 13.98 3.55 -30.23
C VAL A 313 13.40 4.85 -29.67
N GLY A 314 13.70 5.98 -30.33
CA GLY A 314 13.27 7.31 -29.87
C GLY A 314 11.79 7.63 -30.11
N GLY A 315 11.18 7.01 -31.10
CA GLY A 315 9.74 7.11 -31.40
C GLY A 315 8.98 6.01 -30.69
N GLN A 316 8.85 4.85 -31.33
CA GLN A 316 7.88 3.81 -30.94
C GLN A 316 8.12 3.23 -29.53
N ILE A 317 9.35 2.85 -29.18
CA ILE A 317 9.65 2.25 -27.86
C ILE A 317 9.53 3.29 -26.75
N GLN A 318 10.13 4.46 -26.94
CA GLN A 318 10.05 5.53 -25.95
C GLN A 318 8.60 6.00 -25.74
N GLU A 319 7.82 6.19 -26.80
CA GLU A 319 6.41 6.59 -26.72
C GLU A 319 5.55 5.53 -26.05
N THR A 320 5.78 4.24 -26.30
CA THR A 320 5.01 3.17 -25.62
C THR A 320 5.38 3.05 -24.16
N ILE A 321 6.65 3.19 -23.79
CA ILE A 321 7.07 3.25 -22.38
C ILE A 321 6.41 4.44 -21.68
N GLN A 322 6.51 5.64 -22.25
CA GLN A 322 5.92 6.84 -21.65
C GLN A 322 4.39 6.78 -21.65
N GLY A 323 3.75 6.27 -22.69
CA GLY A 323 2.30 6.22 -22.81
C GLY A 323 1.64 5.10 -22.00
N GLN A 324 2.29 3.93 -21.88
CA GLN A 324 1.70 2.76 -21.21
C GLN A 324 2.19 2.58 -19.77
N LEU A 325 3.42 2.98 -19.44
CA LEU A 325 3.92 2.92 -18.06
C LEU A 325 3.65 4.19 -17.27
N ALA A 326 3.34 5.34 -17.89
CA ALA A 326 2.91 6.53 -17.15
C ALA A 326 1.47 6.43 -16.62
N GLN A 327 1.20 5.39 -15.84
CA GLN A 327 -0.08 5.11 -15.22
C GLN A 327 0.01 5.17 -13.70
N ASN A 328 -1.18 5.24 -13.08
CA ASN A 328 -1.32 5.08 -11.64
C ASN A 328 -1.10 3.61 -11.30
N LEU A 329 -0.07 3.31 -10.50
CA LEU A 329 0.22 1.98 -9.99
C LEU A 329 -0.71 1.62 -8.84
N LEU A 330 -0.84 2.56 -7.90
CA LEU A 330 -1.60 2.45 -6.68
C LEU A 330 -2.03 3.85 -6.29
N GLN A 331 -3.30 4.01 -5.91
CA GLN A 331 -3.74 5.21 -5.22
C GLN A 331 -3.71 4.92 -3.72
N ILE A 332 -3.02 5.75 -2.94
CA ILE A 332 -3.12 5.69 -1.49
C ILE A 332 -4.48 6.29 -1.11
N PRO A 333 -5.42 5.48 -0.60
CA PRO A 333 -6.76 5.95 -0.32
C PRO A 333 -6.79 6.72 1.00
N ASP A 334 -7.88 7.46 1.21
CA ASP A 334 -8.28 7.84 2.56
C ASP A 334 -8.57 6.56 3.37
N LEU A 335 -8.16 6.52 4.64
CA LEU A 335 -8.79 5.58 5.56
C LEU A 335 -10.16 6.15 5.84
N SER A 336 -11.21 5.44 5.46
CA SER A 336 -12.56 5.85 5.83
C SER A 336 -13.33 4.70 6.40
N GLY A 337 -14.15 5.01 7.40
CA GLY A 337 -15.12 4.08 7.94
C GLY A 337 -16.27 4.83 8.56
N ASN A 338 -17.41 4.16 8.60
CA ASN A 338 -18.60 4.73 9.22
C ASN A 338 -18.81 4.10 10.59
N PHE A 339 -19.06 4.97 11.56
CA PHE A 339 -19.50 4.58 12.90
C PHE A 339 -20.81 5.28 13.21
N GLU A 340 -21.90 4.51 13.27
CA GLU A 340 -23.24 4.98 13.66
C GLU A 340 -23.69 6.28 12.97
N GLY A 341 -23.41 6.41 11.67
CA GLY A 341 -23.78 7.58 10.88
C GLY A 341 -22.79 8.75 10.89
N PHE A 342 -21.62 8.60 11.51
CA PHE A 342 -20.46 9.49 11.33
C PHE A 342 -19.43 8.85 10.43
N THR A 343 -18.82 9.64 9.55
CA THR A 343 -17.69 9.21 8.73
C THR A 343 -16.40 9.64 9.40
N LEU A 344 -15.59 8.66 9.79
CA LEU A 344 -14.19 8.84 10.16
C LEU A 344 -13.37 8.84 8.88
N GLN A 345 -12.56 9.88 8.67
CA GLN A 345 -11.64 9.96 7.53
C GLN A 345 -10.23 10.32 8.01
N VAL A 346 -9.25 9.50 7.66
CA VAL A 346 -7.82 9.78 7.84
C VAL A 346 -7.20 9.96 6.46
N THR A 347 -6.67 11.14 6.23
CA THR A 347 -6.13 11.57 4.93
C THR A 347 -4.61 11.56 5.02
N PRO A 348 -3.90 10.69 4.26
CA PRO A 348 -2.44 10.77 4.17
C PRO A 348 -1.98 12.10 3.55
N GLU A 349 -0.95 12.70 4.15
CA GLU A 349 -0.41 14.02 3.80
C GLU A 349 1.12 14.00 3.75
N ASN A 350 1.72 14.99 3.08
CA ASN A 350 3.18 15.17 3.00
C ASN A 350 3.91 13.89 2.57
N LEU A 351 3.32 13.14 1.64
CA LEU A 351 3.86 11.89 1.14
C LEU A 351 5.19 12.13 0.42
N ASN A 352 6.18 11.33 0.75
CA ASN A 352 7.49 11.35 0.14
C ASN A 352 7.89 9.94 -0.30
N ILE A 353 8.58 9.85 -1.43
CA ILE A 353 9.20 8.62 -1.91
C ILE A 353 10.70 8.70 -1.65
N THR A 354 11.20 7.65 -1.04
CA THR A 354 12.63 7.34 -0.99
C THR A 354 12.83 5.93 -1.53
N GLY A 355 14.04 5.62 -2.01
CA GLY A 355 14.38 4.24 -2.32
C GLY A 355 15.34 3.67 -1.30
N VAL A 356 15.16 2.39 -0.99
CA VAL A 356 16.00 1.64 -0.06
C VAL A 356 16.49 0.40 -0.79
N GLY A 357 17.66 0.51 -1.42
CA GLY A 357 18.18 -0.56 -2.28
C GLY A 357 17.20 -0.85 -3.43
N ASN A 358 16.70 -2.09 -3.51
CA ASN A 358 15.80 -2.56 -4.55
C ASN A 358 14.30 -2.36 -4.23
N GLN A 359 13.98 -1.34 -3.46
CA GLN A 359 12.62 -1.09 -2.98
C GLN A 359 12.27 0.39 -3.02
N ILE A 360 10.97 0.63 -3.05
CA ILE A 360 10.37 1.96 -2.97
C ILE A 360 9.73 2.09 -1.60
N LEU A 361 10.19 3.07 -0.83
CA LEU A 361 9.70 3.39 0.49
C LEU A 361 8.90 4.69 0.42
N LEU A 362 7.60 4.61 0.66
CA LEU A 362 6.71 5.74 0.81
C LEU A 362 6.47 6.02 2.27
N THR A 363 6.67 7.26 2.68
CA THR A 363 6.39 7.73 4.03
C THR A 363 5.59 9.02 4.00
N GLY A 364 4.73 9.26 4.97
CA GLY A 364 4.06 10.56 5.10
C GLY A 364 3.37 10.71 6.45
N THR A 365 2.77 11.87 6.66
CA THR A 365 1.93 12.20 7.81
C THR A 365 0.46 11.94 7.50
N ALA A 366 -0.44 12.31 8.42
CA ALA A 366 -1.88 12.20 8.20
C ALA A 366 -2.65 13.31 8.91
N SER A 367 -3.78 13.71 8.35
CA SER A 367 -4.82 14.46 9.05
C SER A 367 -6.04 13.58 9.29
N VAL A 368 -6.83 13.95 10.29
CA VAL A 368 -8.01 13.18 10.72
C VAL A 368 -9.21 14.12 10.80
N THR A 369 -10.33 13.69 10.22
CA THR A 369 -11.61 14.42 10.25
C THR A 369 -12.75 13.47 10.59
N ALA A 370 -13.71 13.95 11.38
CA ALA A 370 -15.00 13.29 11.61
C ALA A 370 -16.13 14.22 11.19
N SER A 371 -17.09 13.69 10.43
CA SER A 371 -18.27 14.41 9.93
C SER A 371 -19.55 13.64 10.17
#